data_AF-A0A538BXA8-F1
#
_entry.id   AF-A0A538BXA8-F1
#
_cell.length_a   1.000
_cell.length_b   1.000
_cell.length_c   1.000
_cell.angle_alpha   90.00
_cell.angle_beta   90.00
_cell.angle_gamma   90.00
#
_symmetry.space_group_name_H-M   'P 1'
#
loop_
_entity.id
_entity.type
_entity.pdbx_description
1 polymer ?
#
loop_
_entity_poly.entity_id
_entity_poly.type
_entity_poly.pdbx_seq_one_letter_code
_entity_poly.pdbx_strand_id
1 'polypeptide(L)' 'MKAEGTLIDAAGLRPTRQRMAILRAVATERRPVTAQDLYARLRGARGSPGLATIYRTL' A
#
# COMPACT_ATOMS: atom_id res chain seq x y z
N MET A 1 0.25 12.00 -8.11
CA MET A 1 -0.94 11.13 -8.24
C MET A 1 -0.98 10.28 -9.51
N LYS A 2 -0.38 10.66 -10.66
CA LYS A 2 -0.53 9.92 -11.93
C LYS A 2 0.29 8.61 -12.02
N ALA A 3 1.56 8.59 -11.62
CA ALA A 3 2.45 7.44 -11.85
C ALA A 3 2.04 6.14 -11.12
N GLU A 4 1.69 6.24 -9.84
CA GLU A 4 1.31 5.07 -9.01
C GLU A 4 0.04 4.39 -9.51
N GLY A 5 -0.97 5.17 -9.94
CA GLY A 5 -2.22 4.63 -10.50
C GLY A 5 -1.93 3.87 -11.78
N THR A 6 -1.09 4.43 -12.66
CA THR A 6 -0.65 3.78 -13.89
C THR A 6 0.11 2.48 -13.63
N LEU A 7 0.93 2.38 -12.57
CA LEU A 7 1.61 1.13 -12.21
C LEU A 7 0.63 0.05 -11.76
N ILE A 8 -0.35 0.41 -10.93
CA ILE A 8 -1.37 -0.54 -10.46
C ILE A 8 -2.26 -0.99 -11.62
N ASP A 9 -2.67 -0.06 -12.49
CA ASP A 9 -3.44 -0.37 -13.70
C ASP A 9 -2.65 -1.25 -14.67
N ALA A 10 -1.36 -0.97 -14.88
CA ALA A 10 -0.47 -1.77 -15.72
C ALA A 10 -0.27 -3.19 -15.17
N ALA A 11 -0.40 -3.38 -13.85
CA ALA A 11 -0.39 -4.69 -13.20
C ALA A 11 -1.75 -5.42 -13.26
N GLY A 12 -2.76 -4.85 -13.95
CA GLY A 12 -4.11 -5.43 -14.04
C GLY A 12 -4.89 -5.36 -12.73
N LEU A 13 -4.46 -4.53 -11.79
CA LEU A 13 -5.07 -4.38 -10.48
C LEU A 13 -5.90 -3.09 -10.44
N ARG A 14 -7.03 -3.11 -9.73
CA ARG A 14 -7.82 -1.88 -9.47
C ARG A 14 -7.05 -0.92 -8.54
N PRO A 15 -6.90 0.38 -8.88
CA PRO A 15 -6.18 1.38 -8.08
C PRO A 15 -7.07 1.95 -6.97
N THR A 16 -7.24 1.19 -5.90
CA THR A 16 -8.01 1.63 -4.73
C THR A 16 -7.17 2.52 -3.81
N ARG A 17 -7.81 3.39 -3.02
CA ARG A 17 -7.12 4.26 -2.05
C ARG A 17 -6.19 3.48 -1.11
N GLN A 18 -6.61 2.29 -0.67
CA GLN A 18 -5.82 1.42 0.21
C GLN A 18 -4.60 0.85 -0.49
N ARG A 19 -4.74 0.32 -1.72
CA ARG A 19 -3.60 -0.21 -2.50
C ARG A 19 -2.58 0.88 -2.79
N MET A 20 -3.05 2.08 -3.14
CA MET A 20 -2.19 3.24 -3.35
C MET A 20 -1.43 3.65 -2.09
N ALA A 21 -2.08 3.60 -0.92
CA ALA A 21 -1.42 3.91 0.35
C ALA A 21 -0.33 2.87 0.69
N ILE A 22 -0.60 1.59 0.45
CA ILE A 22 0.36 0.49 0.67
C ILE A 22 1.53 0.61 -0.30
N LEU A 23 1.27 0.81 -1.59
CA LEU A 23 2.31 0.97 -2.61
C LEU A 23 3.23 2.15 -2.29
N ARG A 24 2.67 3.29 -1.89
CA ARG A 24 3.46 4.46 -1.46
C ARG A 24 4.32 4.14 -0.25
N ALA A 25 3.78 3.46 0.74
CA ALA A 25 4.55 3.08 1.92
C ALA A 25 5.74 2.20 1.54
N VAL A 26 5.53 1.15 0.72
CA VAL A 26 6.60 0.27 0.22
C VAL A 26 7.63 1.05 -0.60
N ALA A 27 7.18 1.90 -1.52
CA ALA A 27 8.06 2.66 -2.40
C ALA A 27 8.95 3.68 -1.65
N THR A 28 8.56 4.13 -0.46
CA THR A 28 9.38 5.03 0.35
C THR A 28 10.48 4.33 1.14
N GLU A 29 10.46 3.00 1.21
CA GLU A 29 11.39 2.24 2.04
C GLU A 29 12.65 1.87 1.28
N ARG A 30 13.81 2.10 1.93
CA ARG A 30 15.13 1.73 1.37
C ARG A 30 15.57 0.33 1.76
N ARG A 31 14.89 -0.29 2.72
CA ARG A 31 15.17 -1.63 3.25
C ARG A 31 13.91 -2.49 3.14
N PRO A 32 14.04 -3.83 3.13
CA PRO A 32 12.89 -4.70 3.25
C PRO A 32 12.07 -4.34 4.50
N VAL A 33 10.75 -4.31 4.34
CA VAL A 33 9.80 -4.03 5.41
C VAL A 33 8.79 -5.15 5.53
N THR A 34 8.32 -5.42 6.75
CA THR A 34 7.30 -6.44 6.97
C THR A 34 5.89 -5.87 6.77
N ALA A 35 4.90 -6.76 6.59
CA ALA A 35 3.49 -6.36 6.58
C ALA A 35 3.08 -5.68 7.90
N GLN A 36 3.65 -6.12 9.02
CA GLN A 36 3.43 -5.56 10.35
C GLN A 36 4.00 -4.14 10.47
N ASP A 37 5.19 -3.88 9.92
CA ASP A 37 5.79 -2.54 9.91
C ASP A 37 4.91 -1.58 9.10
N LEU A 38 4.46 -2.02 7.92
CA LEU A 38 3.53 -1.25 7.09
C LEU A 38 2.21 -0.98 7.82
N TYR A 39 1.67 -1.96 8.53
CA TYR A 39 0.46 -1.80 9.33
C TYR A 39 0.66 -0.79 10.47
N ALA A 40 1.77 -0.91 11.20
CA ALA A 40 2.12 0.00 12.29
C ALA A 40 2.29 1.45 11.79
N ARG A 41 2.81 1.63 10.57
CA ARG A 41 2.99 2.94 9.94
C ARG A 41 1.69 3.53 9.40
N LEU A 42 0.82 2.71 8.84
CA LEU A 42 -0.40 3.17 8.16
C LEU A 42 -1.60 3.32 9.09
N ARG A 43 -1.62 2.67 10.27
CA ARG A 43 -2.72 2.79 11.24
C ARG A 43 -2.86 4.23 11.75
N GLY A 44 -4.08 4.58 12.18
CA GLY A 44 -4.37 5.86 12.82
C GLY A 44 -5.08 6.89 11.93
N ALA A 45 -5.15 6.67 10.61
CA ALA A 45 -5.99 7.46 9.72
C ALA A 45 -7.35 6.77 9.48
N ARG A 46 -8.40 7.58 9.27
CA ARG A 46 -9.71 7.05 8.86
C ARG A 46 -9.58 6.34 7.51
N GLY A 47 -9.90 5.06 7.47
CA GLY A 47 -9.82 4.25 6.25
C GLY A 47 -8.44 3.62 5.99
N SER A 48 -7.54 3.65 6.98
CA SER A 48 -6.29 2.87 6.93
C SER A 48 -6.56 1.39 6.63
N PRO A 49 -5.69 0.73 5.85
CA PRO A 49 -5.84 -0.69 5.57
C PRO A 49 -5.61 -1.51 6.85
N GLY A 50 -6.45 -2.53 7.06
CA GLY A 50 -6.19 -3.56 8.07
C GLY A 50 -5.03 -4.48 7.66
N LEU A 51 -4.45 -5.19 8.62
CA LEU A 51 -3.31 -6.09 8.39
C LEU A 51 -3.61 -7.14 7.30
N ALA A 52 -4.80 -7.75 7.32
CA ALA A 52 -5.21 -8.70 6.27
C ALA A 52 -5.29 -8.07 4.87
N THR A 53 -5.66 -6.79 4.78
CA THR A 53 -5.66 -6.06 3.51
C THR A 53 -4.24 -5.77 3.03
N ILE A 54 -3.30 -5.55 3.95
CA ILE A 54 -1.88 -5.38 3.62
C ILE A 54 -1.33 -6.70 3.04
N TYR A 55 -1.55 -7.83 3.71
CA TYR A 55 -1.13 -9.13 3.21
C TYR A 55 -1.70 -9.48 1.83
N ARG A 56 -2.96 -9.14 1.55
CA ARG A 56 -3.58 -9.37 0.23
C ARG A 56 -3.03 -8.45 -0.87
N THR A 57 -2.38 -7.35 -0.50
CA THR A 57 -1.90 -6.33 -1.44
C THR A 57 -0.42 -6.50 -1.77
N LEU A 58 0.39 -6.93 -0.81
CA LEU A 58 1.77 -7.36 -1.04
C LEU A 58 1.79 -8.60 -1.94
#